data_AF-A0A7S4CUD5-F1
#
_entry.id   AF-A0A7S4CUD5-F1
#
_cell.length_a   1.000
_cell.length_b   1.000
_cell.length_c   1.000
_cell.angle_alpha   90.00
_cell.angle_beta   90.00
_cell.angle_gamma   90.00
#
_symmetry.space_group_name_H-M   'P 1'
#
loop_
_entity.id
_entity.type
_entity.pdbx_description
1 polymer ?
#
loop_
_entity_poly.entity_id
_entity_poly.type
_entity_poly.pdbx_seq_one_letter_code
_entity_poly.pdbx_strand_id
1 'polypeptide(L)'
;HCHLAVLSVDNCLRVFHEYCQVTVRGPVAFDEHVYEFTEAEPGAGAQGRWLKRVRYPSPDGVQSVELSEVQRYWGSTKLDDLFPQLKSEAVQFKDKMKRWFVYVVLVKMAQAGYLDATNKPTARAKQYTSFACGAMGSVTPGHRLHRPPELPQCCTSSPIPVHLKGQQG
;
A
#
# COMPACT_ATOMS: atom_id res chain seq x y z
N HIS A 1 11.41 22.44 1.61
CA HIS A 1 10.34 21.76 0.86
C HIS A 1 10.90 20.46 0.29
N CYS A 2 10.61 19.32 0.90
CA CYS A 2 10.97 18.03 0.31
C CYS A 2 10.00 17.75 -0.83
N HIS A 3 10.49 17.71 -2.07
CA HIS A 3 9.70 17.25 -3.19
C HIS A 3 9.43 15.75 -3.00
N LEU A 4 8.21 15.40 -2.62
CA LEU A 4 7.76 14.02 -2.66
C LEU A 4 7.84 13.55 -4.11
N ALA A 5 8.52 12.44 -4.36
CA ALA A 5 8.52 11.78 -5.65
C ALA A 5 7.08 11.49 -6.05
N VAL A 6 6.70 11.93 -7.25
CA VAL A 6 5.31 11.86 -7.71
C VAL A 6 4.89 10.39 -7.85
N LEU A 7 4.02 9.95 -6.94
CA LEU A 7 3.35 8.65 -7.04
C LEU A 7 2.23 8.77 -8.08
N SER A 8 2.24 7.89 -9.08
CA SER A 8 1.23 7.83 -10.13
C SER A 8 0.69 6.43 -10.31
N VAL A 9 -0.48 6.31 -10.95
CA VAL A 9 -1.07 5.01 -11.26
C VAL A 9 -0.18 4.19 -12.23
N ASP A 10 0.66 4.87 -13.02
CA ASP A 10 1.61 4.23 -13.95
C ASP A 10 2.83 3.64 -13.26
N ASN A 11 3.31 4.24 -12.17
CA ASN A 11 4.50 3.76 -11.46
C ASN A 11 4.19 2.94 -10.19
N CYS A 12 2.94 2.94 -9.73
CA CYS A 12 2.53 2.34 -8.46
C CYS A 12 2.91 0.86 -8.33
N LEU A 13 2.68 0.03 -9.35
CA LEU A 13 3.00 -1.40 -9.26
C LEU A 13 4.48 -1.65 -9.02
N ARG A 14 5.35 -0.93 -9.73
CA ARG A 14 6.80 -1.06 -9.56
C ARG A 14 7.22 -0.68 -8.15
N VAL A 15 6.76 0.48 -7.66
CA VAL A 15 7.06 0.97 -6.31
C VAL A 15 6.62 -0.03 -5.25
N PHE A 16 5.40 -0.56 -5.39
CA PHE A 16 4.84 -1.54 -4.46
C PHE A 16 5.62 -2.86 -4.47
N HIS A 17 6.00 -3.36 -5.64
CA HIS A 17 6.78 -4.60 -5.76
C HIS A 17 8.16 -4.45 -5.14
N GLU A 18 8.86 -3.36 -5.45
CA GLU A 18 10.15 -3.02 -4.84
C GLU A 18 10.03 -2.94 -3.32
N TYR A 19 8.97 -2.30 -2.80
CA TYR A 19 8.73 -2.24 -1.37
C TYR A 19 8.60 -3.64 -0.74
N CYS A 20 7.74 -4.50 -1.31
CA CYS A 20 7.51 -5.84 -0.79
C CYS A 20 8.79 -6.68 -0.80
N GLN A 21 9.56 -6.64 -1.88
CA GLN A 21 10.83 -7.37 -2.00
C GLN A 21 11.85 -6.93 -0.95
N VAL A 22 11.99 -5.61 -0.75
CA VAL A 22 12.96 -5.06 0.21
C VAL A 22 12.56 -5.34 1.66
N THR A 23 11.26 -5.30 1.98
CA THR A 23 10.78 -5.39 3.36
C THR A 23 10.55 -6.82 3.85
N VAL A 24 10.15 -7.75 2.97
CA VAL A 24 9.92 -9.16 3.31
C VAL A 24 11.23 -9.97 3.29
N ARG A 25 12.28 -9.48 2.61
CA ARG A 25 13.61 -10.14 2.51
C ARG A 25 13.56 -11.54 1.92
N GLY A 26 12.78 -11.72 0.85
CA GLY A 26 12.65 -13.00 0.15
C GLY A 26 11.75 -12.90 -1.09
N PRO A 27 11.59 -13.99 -1.84
CA PRO A 27 10.65 -14.03 -2.95
C PRO A 27 9.21 -13.83 -2.43
N VAL A 28 8.42 -13.05 -3.16
CA VAL A 28 7.01 -12.78 -2.86
C VAL A 28 6.17 -13.37 -3.98
N ALA A 29 5.34 -14.36 -3.67
CA ALA A 29 4.38 -14.92 -4.62
C ALA A 29 3.15 -14.00 -4.72
N PHE A 30 3.26 -12.95 -5.54
CA PHE A 30 2.27 -11.88 -5.60
C PHE A 30 0.86 -12.36 -5.99
N ASP A 31 0.74 -13.20 -7.02
CA ASP A 31 -0.57 -13.67 -7.47
C ASP A 31 -1.27 -14.62 -6.48
N GLU A 32 -0.56 -15.18 -5.50
CA GLU A 32 -1.11 -16.12 -4.50
C GLU A 32 -1.35 -15.46 -3.14
N HIS A 33 -0.44 -14.59 -2.69
CA HIS A 33 -0.45 -14.05 -1.32
C HIS A 33 -0.81 -12.58 -1.24
N VAL A 34 -0.63 -11.82 -2.32
CA VAL A 34 -0.86 -10.38 -2.35
C VAL A 34 -2.20 -10.07 -3.00
N TYR A 35 -2.52 -10.71 -4.12
CA TYR A 35 -3.74 -10.46 -4.87
C TYR A 35 -4.78 -11.54 -4.62
N GLU A 36 -5.92 -11.16 -4.05
CA GLU A 36 -7.05 -12.06 -3.85
C GLU A 36 -8.17 -11.71 -4.83
N PHE A 37 -8.43 -12.62 -5.76
CA PHE A 37 -9.49 -12.50 -6.75
C PHE A 37 -10.77 -13.18 -6.26
N THR A 38 -11.93 -12.72 -6.74
CA THR A 38 -13.19 -13.45 -6.58
C THR A 38 -13.11 -14.77 -7.33
N GLU A 39 -13.85 -15.77 -6.83
CA GLU A 39 -14.09 -16.98 -7.58
C GLU A 39 -14.90 -16.63 -8.83
N ALA A 40 -14.64 -17.36 -9.93
CA ALA A 40 -15.47 -17.20 -11.12
C ALA A 40 -16.80 -17.91 -10.84
N GLU A 41 -17.91 -17.19 -10.98
CA GLU A 41 -19.22 -17.83 -11.01
C GLU A 41 -19.25 -18.89 -12.12
N PRO A 42 -19.84 -20.08 -11.88
CA PRO A 42 -19.96 -21.12 -12.89
C PRO A 42 -20.63 -20.55 -14.15
N GLY A 43 -19.92 -20.56 -15.29
CA GLY A 43 -20.42 -20.07 -16.57
C GLY A 43 -20.07 -18.62 -16.94
N ALA A 44 -19.45 -17.83 -16.05
CA ALA A 44 -19.06 -16.44 -16.33
C ALA A 44 -17.75 -16.28 -17.15
N GLY A 45 -17.10 -17.39 -17.52
CA GLY A 45 -15.81 -17.37 -18.22
C GLY A 45 -14.68 -16.69 -17.45
N ALA A 46 -13.55 -16.42 -18.10
CA ALA A 46 -12.40 -15.74 -17.49
C ALA A 46 -12.68 -14.27 -17.11
N GLN A 47 -13.73 -13.67 -17.67
CA GLN A 47 -14.16 -12.30 -17.35
C GLN A 47 -14.89 -12.20 -16.00
N GLY A 48 -15.23 -13.32 -15.36
CA GLY A 48 -15.92 -13.34 -14.08
C GLY A 48 -15.07 -13.09 -12.84
N ARG A 49 -13.72 -13.04 -12.95
CA ARG A 49 -12.84 -12.86 -11.78
C ARG A 49 -12.41 -11.40 -11.62
N TRP A 50 -12.76 -10.82 -10.48
CA TRP A 50 -12.43 -9.43 -10.13
C TRP A 50 -11.48 -9.41 -8.94
N LEU A 51 -10.59 -8.44 -8.86
CA LEU A 51 -9.72 -8.28 -7.70
C LEU A 51 -10.59 -7.84 -6.51
N LYS A 52 -10.64 -8.67 -5.46
CA LYS A 52 -11.45 -8.46 -4.26
C LYS A 52 -10.67 -7.69 -3.19
N ARG A 53 -9.40 -8.06 -3.01
CA ARG A 53 -8.56 -7.56 -1.93
C ARG A 53 -7.09 -7.60 -2.32
N VAL A 54 -6.32 -6.60 -1.87
CA VAL A 54 -4.87 -6.59 -1.92
C VAL A 54 -4.31 -6.60 -0.52
N ARG A 55 -3.43 -7.57 -0.23
CA ARG A 55 -2.69 -7.67 1.03
C ARG A 55 -1.29 -7.09 0.86
N TYR A 56 -0.79 -6.43 1.89
CA TYR A 56 0.55 -5.85 1.84
C TYR A 56 1.25 -5.97 3.18
N PRO A 57 2.59 -6.13 3.18
CA PRO A 57 3.35 -6.26 4.40
C PRO A 57 3.57 -4.87 5.02
N SER A 58 3.53 -4.78 6.34
CA SER A 58 3.79 -3.54 7.07
C SER A 58 4.57 -3.80 8.36
N PRO A 59 5.15 -2.75 8.99
CA PRO A 59 5.76 -2.86 10.32
C PRO A 59 4.82 -3.43 11.38
N ASP A 60 3.52 -3.27 11.19
CA ASP A 60 2.47 -3.61 12.15
C ASP A 60 1.77 -4.93 11.76
N GLY A 61 2.37 -5.71 10.85
CA GLY A 61 1.85 -6.98 10.35
C GLY A 61 1.27 -6.88 8.94
N VAL A 62 0.64 -7.96 8.47
CA VAL A 62 0.00 -7.98 7.15
C VAL A 62 -1.29 -7.17 7.19
N GLN A 63 -1.36 -6.16 6.32
CA GLN A 63 -2.52 -5.28 6.16
C GLN A 63 -3.24 -5.59 4.86
N SER A 64 -4.45 -5.07 4.69
CA SER A 64 -5.20 -5.26 3.44
C SER A 64 -6.05 -4.07 3.05
N VAL A 65 -6.30 -3.93 1.75
CA VAL A 65 -7.24 -2.99 1.16
C VAL A 65 -8.26 -3.79 0.36
N GLU A 66 -9.53 -3.60 0.70
CA GLU A 66 -10.66 -4.25 0.04
C GLU A 66 -11.26 -3.38 -1.07
N LEU A 67 -11.99 -4.02 -1.99
CA LEU A 67 -12.65 -3.35 -3.11
C LEU A 67 -13.54 -2.17 -2.67
N SER A 68 -14.26 -2.33 -1.55
CA SER A 68 -15.13 -1.28 -1.01
C SER A 68 -14.37 -0.03 -0.60
N GLU A 69 -13.15 -0.19 -0.07
CA GLU A 69 -12.28 0.93 0.29
C GLU A 69 -11.71 1.62 -0.95
N VAL A 70 -11.31 0.83 -1.96
CA VAL A 70 -10.84 1.36 -3.24
C VAL A 70 -11.95 2.17 -3.91
N GLN A 71 -13.16 1.63 -4.00
CA GLN A 71 -14.32 2.35 -4.55
C GLN A 71 -14.60 3.65 -3.80
N ARG A 72 -14.49 3.64 -2.46
CA ARG A 72 -14.65 4.86 -1.66
C ARG A 72 -13.58 5.90 -1.96
N TYR A 73 -12.33 5.48 -2.12
CA TYR A 73 -11.21 6.38 -2.44
C TYR A 73 -11.39 7.08 -3.79
N TRP A 74 -11.79 6.31 -4.82
CA TRP A 74 -11.95 6.83 -6.18
C TRP A 74 -13.32 7.47 -6.44
N GLY A 75 -14.30 7.24 -5.56
CA GLY A 75 -15.65 7.80 -5.67
C GLY A 75 -16.34 7.37 -6.97
N SER A 76 -16.68 8.35 -7.81
CA SER A 76 -17.35 8.12 -9.10
C SER A 76 -16.39 7.90 -10.27
N THR A 77 -15.08 7.99 -10.06
CA THR A 77 -14.09 7.81 -11.12
C THR A 77 -14.05 6.34 -11.56
N LYS A 78 -14.31 6.08 -12.84
CA LYS A 78 -14.30 4.72 -13.38
C LYS A 78 -12.86 4.27 -13.63
N LEU A 79 -12.64 2.95 -13.61
CA LEU A 79 -11.33 2.35 -13.87
C LEU A 79 -10.74 2.85 -15.21
N ASP A 80 -11.54 2.89 -16.28
CA ASP A 80 -11.06 3.29 -17.61
C ASP A 80 -10.66 4.78 -17.69
N ASP A 81 -11.22 5.61 -16.83
CA ASP A 81 -10.89 7.05 -16.77
C ASP A 81 -9.49 7.28 -16.19
N LEU A 82 -8.99 6.35 -15.36
CA LEU A 82 -7.66 6.42 -14.76
C LEU A 82 -6.54 6.03 -15.71
N PHE A 83 -6.89 5.35 -16.80
CA PHE A 83 -5.93 4.80 -17.75
C PHE A 83 -6.18 5.30 -19.18
N PRO A 84 -6.25 6.62 -19.41
CA PRO A 84 -6.57 7.16 -20.73
C PRO A 84 -5.50 6.81 -21.77
N GLN A 85 -4.24 6.64 -21.35
CA GLN A 85 -3.12 6.26 -22.21
C GLN A 85 -2.96 4.74 -22.36
N LEU A 86 -3.58 3.94 -21.49
CA LEU A 86 -3.64 2.47 -21.61
C LEU A 86 -4.99 2.01 -22.19
N LYS A 87 -5.62 2.87 -23.00
CA LYS A 87 -6.75 2.49 -23.87
C LYS A 87 -6.33 1.54 -25.01
N SER A 88 -5.03 1.39 -25.23
CA SER A 88 -4.46 0.34 -26.07
C SER A 88 -4.85 -1.03 -25.52
N GLU A 89 -5.32 -1.92 -26.39
CA GLU A 89 -5.68 -3.32 -26.14
C GLU A 89 -4.56 -4.14 -25.46
N ALA A 90 -3.35 -3.59 -25.35
CA ALA A 90 -2.17 -4.23 -24.80
C ALA A 90 -2.19 -4.44 -23.27
N VAL A 91 -2.89 -3.59 -22.49
CA VAL A 91 -2.91 -3.76 -21.02
C VAL A 91 -4.14 -4.56 -20.60
N GLN A 92 -3.89 -5.80 -20.15
CA GLN A 92 -4.93 -6.69 -19.67
C GLN A 92 -5.72 -6.05 -18.53
N PHE A 93 -7.03 -6.26 -18.53
CA PHE A 93 -7.95 -5.77 -17.49
C PHE A 93 -7.46 -6.08 -16.06
N LYS A 94 -6.86 -7.27 -15.87
CA LYS A 94 -6.25 -7.70 -14.60
C LYS A 94 -5.19 -6.71 -14.09
N ASP A 95 -4.36 -6.16 -14.96
CA ASP A 95 -3.31 -5.22 -14.57
C ASP A 95 -3.86 -3.83 -14.26
N LYS A 96 -4.89 -3.39 -14.97
CA LYS A 96 -5.63 -2.15 -14.63
C LYS A 96 -6.19 -2.24 -13.21
N MET A 97 -6.85 -3.36 -12.89
CA MET A 97 -7.38 -3.63 -11.55
C MET A 97 -6.27 -3.65 -10.49
N LYS A 98 -5.14 -4.32 -10.76
CA LYS A 98 -3.99 -4.33 -9.83
C LYS A 98 -3.50 -2.92 -9.54
N ARG A 99 -3.27 -2.09 -10.56
CA ARG A 99 -2.83 -0.69 -10.42
C ARG A 99 -3.83 0.15 -9.61
N TRP A 100 -5.11 -0.03 -9.88
CA TRP A 100 -6.19 0.69 -9.18
C TRP A 100 -6.20 0.45 -7.67
N PHE A 101 -6.03 -0.80 -7.25
CA PHE A 101 -5.87 -1.14 -5.84
C PHE A 101 -4.53 -0.69 -5.27
N VAL A 102 -3.43 -0.99 -5.98
CA VAL A 102 -2.07 -0.76 -5.46
C VAL A 102 -1.78 0.73 -5.27
N TYR A 103 -2.35 1.61 -6.10
CA TYR A 103 -2.27 3.04 -5.87
C TYR A 103 -2.83 3.44 -4.49
N VAL A 104 -4.02 2.94 -4.13
CA VAL A 104 -4.65 3.20 -2.83
C VAL A 104 -3.79 2.63 -1.69
N VAL A 105 -3.24 1.42 -1.86
CA VAL A 105 -2.31 0.82 -0.90
C VAL A 105 -1.11 1.74 -0.65
N LEU A 106 -0.46 2.24 -1.70
CA LEU A 106 0.70 3.11 -1.56
C LEU A 106 0.36 4.46 -0.92
N VAL A 107 -0.81 5.03 -1.20
CA VAL A 107 -1.29 6.24 -0.51
C VAL A 107 -1.42 5.99 0.99
N LYS A 108 -2.05 4.88 1.39
CA LYS A 108 -2.17 4.49 2.81
C LYS A 108 -0.80 4.26 3.45
N MET A 109 0.12 3.60 2.75
CA MET A 109 1.48 3.36 3.22
C MET A 109 2.27 4.67 3.41
N ALA A 110 2.13 5.62 2.50
CA ALA A 110 2.75 6.94 2.60
C ALA A 110 2.18 7.72 3.80
N GLN A 111 0.85 7.72 3.99
CA GLN A 111 0.20 8.35 5.14
C GLN A 111 0.62 7.73 6.47
N ALA A 112 0.89 6.41 6.50
CA ALA A 112 1.38 5.69 7.67
C ALA A 112 2.90 5.84 7.91
N GLY A 113 3.64 6.52 7.04
CA GLY A 113 5.09 6.70 7.16
C GLY A 113 5.92 5.43 6.84
N TYR A 114 5.36 4.50 6.06
CA TYR A 114 6.09 3.31 5.61
C TYR A 114 6.94 3.59 4.39
N LEU A 115 6.60 4.63 3.64
CA LEU A 115 7.35 5.14 2.50
C LEU A 115 7.98 6.49 2.86
N ASP A 116 9.20 6.71 2.39
CA ASP A 116 9.87 8.01 2.46
C ASP A 116 9.46 8.92 1.28
N ALA A 117 10.02 10.12 1.25
CA ALA A 117 9.75 11.10 0.20
C ALA A 117 10.15 10.64 -1.21
N THR A 118 10.92 9.57 -1.35
CA THR A 118 11.35 8.99 -2.64
C THR A 118 10.56 7.74 -3.02
N ASN A 119 9.45 7.46 -2.33
CA ASN A 119 8.66 6.25 -2.45
C ASN A 119 9.45 4.97 -2.14
N LYS A 120 10.49 5.06 -1.30
CA LYS A 120 11.26 3.89 -0.83
C LYS A 120 10.83 3.51 0.58
N PRO A 121 10.99 2.24 0.99
CA PRO A 121 10.66 1.84 2.36
C PRO A 121 11.50 2.61 3.38
N THR A 122 10.87 3.12 4.43
CA THR A 122 11.57 3.78 5.53
C THR A 122 12.44 2.78 6.32
N ALA A 123 13.38 3.29 7.12
CA ALA A 123 14.22 2.43 7.98
C ALA A 123 13.36 1.55 8.91
N ARG A 124 12.29 2.11 9.49
CA ARG A 124 11.29 1.36 10.28
C ARG A 124 10.66 0.24 9.46
N ALA A 125 10.20 0.53 8.23
CA ALA A 125 9.63 -0.48 7.35
C ALA A 125 10.60 -1.63 7.04
N LYS A 126 11.86 -1.32 6.73
CA LYS A 126 12.89 -2.35 6.46
C LYS A 126 13.26 -3.20 7.67
N GLN A 127 13.18 -2.61 8.86
CA GLN A 127 13.57 -3.28 10.09
C GLN A 127 12.47 -4.20 10.61
N TYR A 128 11.22 -3.72 10.70
CA TYR A 128 10.17 -4.42 11.45
C TYR A 128 9.26 -5.30 10.60
N THR A 129 9.09 -4.99 9.31
CA THR A 129 8.09 -5.67 8.46
C THR A 129 8.33 -7.17 8.34
N SER A 130 9.57 -7.62 8.14
CA SER A 130 9.90 -9.05 8.04
C SER A 130 9.61 -9.82 9.33
N PHE A 131 9.78 -9.18 10.50
CA PHE A 131 9.45 -9.79 11.77
C PHE A 131 7.94 -9.88 11.99
N ALA A 132 7.21 -8.83 11.63
CA ALA A 132 5.77 -8.72 11.88
C ALA A 132 4.94 -9.57 10.90
N CYS A 133 5.38 -9.71 9.66
CA CYS A 133 4.63 -10.42 8.61
C CYS A 133 5.00 -11.91 8.51
N GLY A 134 6.04 -12.36 9.22
CA GLY A 134 6.69 -13.63 8.92
C GLY A 134 7.18 -13.69 7.47
N ALA A 135 7.60 -14.87 7.01
CA ALA A 135 7.73 -15.09 5.58
C ALA A 135 6.31 -15.09 5.01
N MET A 136 5.90 -14.06 4.26
CA MET A 136 4.65 -14.02 3.48
C MET A 136 4.60 -15.11 2.35
N GLY A 137 5.27 -16.24 2.55
CA GLY A 137 5.27 -17.45 1.74
C GLY A 137 5.61 -18.72 2.54
N SER A 138 5.69 -18.65 3.88
CA SER A 138 5.77 -19.82 4.75
C SER A 138 4.56 -19.81 5.68
N VAL A 139 3.51 -20.50 5.27
CA VAL A 139 2.43 -20.87 6.17
C VAL A 139 3.01 -21.87 7.17
N THR A 140 3.57 -21.38 8.27
CA THR A 140 3.67 -22.17 9.50
C THR A 140 2.58 -21.68 10.45
N PRO A 141 1.51 -22.46 10.66
CA PRO A 141 0.52 -22.14 11.68
C PRO A 141 1.19 -22.28 13.05
N GLY A 142 1.25 -21.20 13.85
CA GLY A 142 1.47 -21.36 15.30
C GLY A 142 2.35 -20.37 16.04
N HIS A 143 2.96 -19.35 15.43
CA HIS A 143 3.76 -18.40 16.19
C HIS A 143 2.94 -17.21 16.71
N ARG A 144 2.73 -17.19 18.04
CA ARG A 144 2.25 -16.04 18.82
C ARG A 144 2.98 -14.77 18.37
N LEU A 145 2.22 -13.77 17.96
CA LEU A 145 2.69 -12.40 17.74
C LEU A 145 3.42 -11.92 19.00
N HIS A 146 4.74 -11.81 18.92
CA HIS A 146 5.48 -11.02 19.90
C HIS A 146 4.98 -9.58 19.79
N ARG A 147 4.49 -9.05 20.91
CA ARG A 147 4.15 -7.63 21.06
C ARG A 147 5.35 -6.82 20.55
N PRO A 148 5.17 -5.89 19.59
CA PRO A 148 6.28 -5.07 19.13
C PRO A 148 6.85 -4.30 20.33
N PRO A 149 8.18 -4.14 20.43
CA PRO A 149 8.79 -3.29 21.43
C PRO A 149 8.21 -1.88 21.28
N GLU A 150 7.82 -1.27 22.40
CA GLU A 150 7.31 0.11 22.42
C GLU A 150 8.33 1.01 21.70
N LEU A 151 7.87 1.67 20.62
CA LEU A 151 8.69 2.61 19.89
C LEU A 151 9.14 3.72 20.86
N PRO A 152 10.40 4.16 20.81
CA PRO A 152 10.80 5.37 21.52
C PRO A 152 9.93 6.52 21.04
N GLN A 153 9.27 7.20 21.99
CA GLN A 153 8.47 8.39 21.73
C GLN A 153 9.37 9.44 21.08
N CYS A 154 9.30 9.58 19.76
CA CYS A 154 9.91 10.70 19.07
C CYS A 154 9.15 11.97 19.47
N CYS A 155 9.77 12.71 20.39
CA CYS A 155 9.70 14.15 20.60
C CYS A 155 8.36 14.80 20.23
N THR A 156 7.49 14.88 21.24
CA THR A 156 6.37 15.81 21.23
C THR A 156 6.87 17.25 21.04
N SER A 157 6.30 17.93 20.05
CA SER A 157 5.93 19.35 20.06
C SER A 157 6.93 20.34 20.64
N SER A 158 7.67 21.04 19.77
CA SER A 158 7.99 22.44 20.06
C SER A 158 6.75 23.30 19.81
N PRO A 159 6.22 24.04 20.79
CA PRO A 159 5.15 25.00 20.53
C PRO A 159 5.69 26.14 19.67
N ILE A 160 4.95 26.49 18.62
CA ILE A 160 5.17 27.70 17.84
C ILE A 160 4.93 28.89 18.79
N PRO A 161 5.90 29.80 19.00
CA PRO A 161 5.65 31.02 19.76
C PRO A 161 4.74 31.92 18.93
N VAL A 162 3.47 32.02 19.35
CA VAL A 162 2.54 33.04 18.85
C VAL A 162 2.97 34.37 19.46
N HIS A 163 3.67 35.19 18.67
CA HIS A 163 4.03 36.55 19.08
C HIS A 163 2.78 37.44 18.97
N LEU A 164 1.95 37.40 20.00
CA LEU A 164 0.92 38.41 20.26
C LEU A 164 1.60 39.61 20.92
N LYS A 165 1.87 40.65 20.13
CA LYS A 165 1.99 42.02 20.65
C LYS A 165 0.72 42.78 20.26
N GLY A 166 -0.18 42.87 21.22
CA GLY A 166 -1.25 43.85 21.24
C GLY A 166 -0.85 45.05 22.11
N GLN A 167 -1.44 46.20 21.77
CA GLN A 167 -1.52 47.46 22.52
C GLN A 167 -0.19 48.26 22.61
N GLN A 168 -0.14 49.60 22.61
CA GLN A 168 -1.08 50.63 23.08
C GLN A 168 -0.86 51.93 22.28
N GLY A 169 -1.88 52.79 22.25
CA GLY A 169 -1.76 54.22 21.94
C GLY A 169 -2.64 54.68 20.80
#